data_AF-A0A7C2VSB1-F1
#
_entry.id   AF-A0A7C2VSB1-F1
#
_cell.length_a   1.000
_cell.length_b   1.000
_cell.length_c   1.000
_cell.angle_alpha   90.00
_cell.angle_beta   90.00
_cell.angle_gamma   90.00
#
_symmetry.space_group_name_H-M   'P 1'
#
loop_
_entity.id
_entity.type
_entity.pdbx_description
1 polymer ?
#
loop_
_entity_poly.entity_id
_entity_poly.type
_entity_poly.pdbx_seq_one_letter_code
_entity_poly.pdbx_strand_id
1 'polypeptide(L)'
;MYDKRIKIFIILSACLLLLCLLRLTQMQLLPDSSIQDDIAKLKRQRSMSRQLGTVRGKILDRKGKVLAGDEPQFQLHINYRLSCFMDERIRRAKLLKAARRDDAAIASAEVEKELQTGLEDLQQIIDKCTYFGLERADIENRIKTINNRIWNLRTFLAWRRNGPNPDILEKYNNRINSIPLSVAIADFEKKFPDEDRRLLLVREVDDIAEMDKTWPLLELKTDDDIFTAQLEFMNVDGIRILPKAHRVYPYGDTAAQTIGWVGPATQETDRQLFAGDKLSSYLEDEVCGREDGVEYVCETILRGRRGEVIYDIDRKVVNRTETQFGKDVSLTLDIEFQQRIENYLADCTHNRNCEAAVAVVVIDVATGDILALVSMPAFDLNRVRYDYAALAADPNEPLRNRAINKLYPPGSVVKPLILIAGLETGKITPDEIIPCPAQKAPNGWPSCWIYNKYHSGHDDKWEYDGGNNARNAIKGSCNIYFSRLADRIDPSVLQQWLFKFGYGQISSLVARRSSLVARDLRQSPGTISSGNPEGIIVPPERRYFGIGQGNLRVTPLQVANAMAAIARGGFLKQTRLFKEMHNSEVIALDISPQTLDVVRDGMSSVVNEPGGTAYKEFAPEIGR
;
A
#
# COMPACT_ATOMS: atom_id res chain seq x y z
N MET A 1 -90.31 -0.69 20.85
CA MET A 1 -89.33 -0.12 19.89
C MET A 1 -87.86 -0.31 20.30
N TYR A 2 -87.56 -0.55 21.58
CA TYR A 2 -86.19 -0.67 22.10
C TYR A 2 -85.48 -1.98 21.68
N ASP A 3 -86.18 -3.13 21.77
CA ASP A 3 -85.60 -4.44 21.40
C ASP A 3 -85.16 -4.56 19.94
N LYS A 4 -85.89 -3.93 19.02
CA LYS A 4 -85.50 -3.92 17.60
C LYS A 4 -84.20 -3.12 17.38
N ARG A 5 -83.99 -2.03 18.13
CA ARG A 5 -82.79 -1.19 18.02
C ARG A 5 -81.56 -1.88 18.61
N ILE A 6 -81.71 -2.59 19.73
CA ILE A 6 -80.62 -3.39 20.33
C ILE A 6 -80.20 -4.52 19.39
N LYS A 7 -81.16 -5.25 18.82
CA LYS A 7 -80.84 -6.31 17.84
C LYS A 7 -80.11 -5.77 16.62
N ILE A 8 -80.54 -4.61 16.10
CA ILE A 8 -79.85 -3.95 14.99
C ILE A 8 -78.42 -3.56 15.40
N PHE A 9 -78.22 -2.97 16.58
CA PHE A 9 -76.89 -2.59 17.06
C PHE A 9 -75.97 -3.81 17.22
N ILE A 10 -76.44 -4.90 17.83
CA ILE A 10 -75.67 -6.13 18.00
C ILE A 10 -75.28 -6.72 16.64
N ILE A 11 -76.21 -6.75 15.67
CA ILE A 11 -75.92 -7.22 14.32
C ILE A 11 -74.88 -6.32 13.65
N LEU A 12 -74.99 -5.00 13.79
CA LEU A 12 -74.06 -4.04 13.20
C LEU A 12 -72.66 -4.18 13.81
N SER A 13 -72.56 -4.31 15.13
CA SER A 13 -71.29 -4.56 15.83
C SER A 13 -70.68 -5.91 15.46
N ALA A 14 -71.50 -6.97 15.33
CA ALA A 14 -71.04 -8.29 14.91
C ALA A 14 -70.54 -8.28 13.46
N CYS A 15 -71.24 -7.58 12.55
CA CYS A 15 -70.80 -7.38 11.19
C CYS A 15 -69.48 -6.59 11.13
N LEU A 16 -69.34 -5.54 11.95
CA LEU A 16 -68.11 -4.74 12.01
C LEU A 16 -66.93 -5.56 12.54
N LEU A 17 -67.15 -6.36 13.59
CA LEU A 17 -66.16 -7.30 14.12
C LEU A 17 -65.76 -8.34 13.07
N LEU A 18 -66.73 -8.90 12.35
CA LEU A 18 -66.48 -9.85 11.26
C LEU A 18 -65.64 -9.21 10.15
N LEU A 19 -65.92 -7.95 9.81
CA LEU A 19 -65.17 -7.19 8.81
C LEU A 19 -63.71 -6.94 9.26
N CYS A 20 -63.50 -6.61 10.53
CA CYS A 20 -62.17 -6.49 11.12
C CYS A 20 -61.42 -7.83 11.12
N LEU A 21 -62.09 -8.93 11.48
CA LEU A 21 -61.51 -10.27 11.48
C LEU A 21 -61.17 -10.75 10.06
N LEU A 22 -62.06 -10.52 9.09
CA LEU A 22 -61.80 -10.80 7.67
C LEU A 22 -60.61 -9.98 7.16
N ARG A 23 -60.51 -8.70 7.54
CA ARG A 23 -59.37 -7.86 7.17
C ARG A 23 -58.07 -8.33 7.81
N LEU A 24 -58.09 -8.75 9.08
CA LEU A 24 -56.93 -9.31 9.77
C LEU A 24 -56.48 -10.62 9.10
N THR A 25 -57.44 -11.48 8.76
CA THR A 25 -57.20 -12.76 8.07
C THR A 25 -56.62 -12.51 6.68
N GLN A 26 -57.14 -11.52 5.95
CA GLN A 26 -56.61 -11.07 4.66
C GLN A 26 -55.14 -10.62 4.77
N MET A 27 -54.77 -9.93 5.85
CA MET A 27 -53.39 -9.48 6.09
C MET A 27 -52.43 -10.62 6.49
N GLN A 28 -52.93 -11.64 7.17
CA GLN A 28 -52.10 -12.74 7.68
C GLN A 28 -51.95 -13.92 6.71
N LEU A 29 -52.97 -14.25 5.91
CA LEU A 29 -53.01 -15.48 5.12
C LEU A 29 -52.80 -15.29 3.60
N LEU A 30 -52.90 -14.07 3.06
CA LEU A 30 -52.65 -13.82 1.63
C LEU A 30 -51.18 -13.40 1.40
N PRO A 31 -50.35 -14.24 0.75
CA PRO A 31 -48.91 -13.99 0.55
C PRO A 31 -48.61 -12.77 -0.34
N ASP A 32 -49.55 -12.38 -1.23
CA ASP A 32 -49.35 -11.34 -2.25
C ASP A 32 -49.90 -9.95 -1.86
N SER A 33 -50.14 -9.70 -0.56
CA SER A 33 -50.58 -8.36 -0.15
C SER A 33 -49.39 -7.39 -0.10
N SER A 34 -49.54 -6.20 -0.68
CA SER A 34 -48.52 -5.14 -0.64
C SER A 34 -48.03 -4.81 0.79
N ILE A 35 -48.86 -5.10 1.78
CA ILE A 35 -48.57 -4.91 3.20
C ILE A 35 -47.56 -5.94 3.73
N GLN A 36 -47.60 -7.21 3.28
CA GLN A 36 -46.56 -8.17 3.66
C GLN A 36 -45.22 -7.82 3.01
N ASP A 37 -45.23 -7.32 1.78
CA ASP A 37 -44.03 -6.77 1.13
C ASP A 37 -43.50 -5.54 1.88
N ASP A 38 -44.37 -4.65 2.36
CA ASP A 38 -43.98 -3.48 3.14
C ASP A 38 -43.48 -3.87 4.53
N ILE A 39 -44.08 -4.87 5.19
CA ILE A 39 -43.58 -5.45 6.45
C ILE A 39 -42.24 -6.15 6.21
N ALA A 40 -42.07 -6.89 5.13
CA ALA A 40 -40.81 -7.53 4.76
C ALA A 40 -39.73 -6.49 4.45
N LYS A 41 -40.08 -5.39 3.75
CA LYS A 41 -39.19 -4.24 3.53
C LYS A 41 -38.83 -3.53 4.83
N LEU A 42 -39.78 -3.33 5.75
CA LEU A 42 -39.52 -2.74 7.07
C LEU A 42 -38.66 -3.66 7.94
N LYS A 43 -38.91 -4.98 7.91
CA LYS A 43 -38.08 -5.99 8.59
C LYS A 43 -36.66 -6.05 7.99
N ARG A 44 -36.51 -5.90 6.67
CA ARG A 44 -35.20 -5.76 6.00
C ARG A 44 -34.54 -4.41 6.33
N GLN A 45 -35.28 -3.31 6.41
CA GLN A 45 -34.73 -2.02 6.82
C GLN A 45 -34.29 -2.00 8.29
N ARG A 46 -34.94 -2.78 9.15
CA ARG A 46 -34.56 -2.99 10.55
C ARG A 46 -33.65 -4.21 10.76
N SER A 47 -33.22 -4.86 9.69
CA SER A 47 -32.34 -6.03 9.78
C SER A 47 -30.98 -5.61 10.33
N MET A 48 -30.48 -6.38 11.28
CA MET A 48 -29.13 -6.18 11.83
C MET A 48 -28.17 -6.94 10.93
N SER A 49 -27.14 -6.27 10.40
CA SER A 49 -26.06 -6.94 9.69
C SER A 49 -24.81 -7.03 10.56
N ARG A 50 -24.18 -8.20 10.54
CA ARG A 50 -22.89 -8.46 11.18
C ARG A 50 -21.86 -8.77 10.10
N GLN A 51 -20.88 -7.89 9.95
CA GLN A 51 -19.74 -8.10 9.06
C GLN A 51 -18.84 -9.23 9.59
N LEU A 52 -18.31 -10.04 8.69
CA LEU A 52 -17.29 -11.05 8.98
C LEU A 52 -15.94 -10.51 8.48
N GLY A 53 -14.92 -10.49 9.34
CA GLY A 53 -13.59 -10.02 8.98
C GLY A 53 -12.90 -10.92 7.94
N THR A 54 -11.89 -10.37 7.26
CA THR A 54 -11.00 -11.08 6.34
C THR A 54 -9.57 -11.08 6.87
N VAL A 55 -8.72 -11.98 6.37
CA VAL A 55 -7.29 -12.05 6.68
C VAL A 55 -6.51 -11.69 5.42
N ARG A 56 -5.46 -10.87 5.57
CA ARG A 56 -4.62 -10.49 4.44
C ARG A 56 -3.67 -11.64 4.09
N GLY A 57 -3.47 -11.87 2.80
CA GLY A 57 -2.51 -12.87 2.29
C GLY A 57 -1.08 -12.51 2.67
N LYS A 58 -0.21 -13.52 2.66
CA LYS A 58 1.23 -13.38 2.93
C LYS A 58 2.00 -12.98 1.67
N ILE A 59 3.11 -12.27 1.87
CA ILE A 59 4.12 -12.07 0.84
C ILE A 59 5.26 -13.05 1.15
N LEU A 60 5.62 -13.88 0.19
CA LEU A 60 6.61 -14.94 0.35
C LEU A 60 7.82 -14.70 -0.57
N ASP A 61 9.00 -15.12 -0.15
CA ASP A 61 10.18 -15.18 -1.00
C ASP A 61 10.17 -16.42 -1.92
N ARG A 62 11.20 -16.59 -2.75
CA ARG A 62 11.30 -17.71 -3.69
C ARG A 62 11.33 -19.09 -3.03
N LYS A 63 11.80 -19.15 -1.78
CA LYS A 63 11.95 -20.34 -0.92
C LYS A 63 10.74 -20.55 0.00
N GLY A 64 9.73 -19.67 -0.05
CA GLY A 64 8.52 -19.74 0.77
C GLY A 64 8.65 -19.09 2.15
N LYS A 65 9.70 -18.31 2.41
CA LYS A 65 9.87 -17.55 3.65
C LYS A 65 8.93 -16.35 3.67
N VAL A 66 8.36 -16.07 4.84
CA VAL A 66 7.40 -14.97 5.01
C VAL A 66 8.14 -13.64 5.07
N LEU A 67 7.84 -12.77 4.11
CA LEU A 67 8.34 -11.39 4.02
C LEU A 67 7.37 -10.41 4.67
N ALA A 68 6.07 -10.68 4.55
CA ALA A 68 5.01 -9.96 5.23
C ALA A 68 3.86 -10.92 5.54
N GLY A 69 3.28 -10.81 6.73
CA GLY A 69 2.15 -11.65 7.14
C GLY A 69 1.33 -10.98 8.24
N ASP A 70 0.10 -11.45 8.41
CA ASP A 70 -0.75 -11.00 9.51
C ASP A 70 -0.51 -11.90 10.72
N GLU A 71 -0.23 -11.28 11.86
CA GLU A 71 -0.21 -11.93 13.17
C GLU A 71 -1.44 -11.52 13.99
N PRO A 72 -2.00 -12.43 14.81
CA PRO A 72 -3.11 -12.10 15.69
C PRO A 72 -2.62 -11.19 16.82
N GLN A 73 -3.15 -9.99 16.88
CA GLN A 73 -3.08 -9.11 18.03
C GLN A 73 -4.45 -9.08 18.71
N PHE A 74 -4.53 -8.70 19.99
CA PHE A 74 -5.80 -8.59 20.69
C PHE A 74 -6.02 -7.16 21.17
N GLN A 75 -7.27 -6.73 21.11
CA GLN A 75 -7.69 -5.43 21.61
C GLN A 75 -8.79 -5.62 22.65
N LEU A 76 -8.71 -4.83 23.71
CA LEU A 76 -9.81 -4.67 24.66
C LEU A 76 -10.79 -3.64 24.08
N HIS A 77 -12.06 -4.01 23.98
CA HIS A 77 -13.12 -3.15 23.49
C HIS A 77 -14.13 -2.82 24.60
N ILE A 78 -14.70 -1.62 24.54
CA ILE A 78 -15.74 -1.12 25.43
C ILE A 78 -17.03 -0.80 24.66
N ASN A 79 -18.17 -1.23 25.20
CA ASN A 79 -19.48 -0.89 24.68
C ASN A 79 -19.88 0.53 25.07
N TYR A 80 -20.58 1.24 24.17
CA TYR A 80 -21.01 2.62 24.43
C TYR A 80 -21.90 2.76 25.67
N ARG A 81 -22.75 1.77 25.97
CA ARG A 81 -23.63 1.81 27.15
C ARG A 81 -22.84 1.91 28.46
N LEU A 82 -21.62 1.36 28.48
CA LEU A 82 -20.71 1.50 29.61
C LEU A 82 -19.91 2.80 29.52
N SER A 83 -19.36 3.12 28.35
CA SER A 83 -18.55 4.33 28.16
C SER A 83 -19.33 5.64 28.38
N CYS A 84 -20.66 5.62 28.18
CA CYS A 84 -21.52 6.80 28.25
C CYS A 84 -21.73 7.36 29.66
N PHE A 85 -21.40 6.60 30.72
CA PHE A 85 -21.46 7.12 32.11
C PHE A 85 -20.49 8.28 32.33
N MET A 86 -19.40 8.35 31.58
CA MET A 86 -18.46 9.48 31.61
C MET A 86 -18.92 10.69 30.77
N ASP A 87 -19.99 10.56 29.98
CA ASP A 87 -20.52 11.64 29.15
C ASP A 87 -21.47 12.53 29.96
N GLU A 88 -21.02 13.76 30.26
CA GLU A 88 -21.80 14.75 31.00
C GLU A 88 -23.15 15.07 30.33
N ARG A 89 -23.20 15.09 28.99
CA ARG A 89 -24.43 15.40 28.24
C ARG A 89 -25.50 14.33 28.49
N ILE A 90 -25.09 13.07 28.58
CA ILE A 90 -25.97 11.93 28.88
C ILE A 90 -26.47 11.99 30.31
N ARG A 91 -25.58 12.30 31.26
CA ARG A 91 -25.93 12.45 32.68
C ARG A 91 -26.97 13.56 32.85
N ARG A 92 -26.71 14.76 32.32
CA ARG A 92 -27.64 15.90 32.35
C ARG A 92 -28.98 15.55 31.69
N ALA A 93 -28.97 14.91 30.51
CA ALA A 93 -30.19 14.51 29.82
C ALA A 93 -31.03 13.47 30.60
N LYS A 94 -30.41 12.52 31.31
CA LYS A 94 -31.12 11.56 32.17
C LYS A 94 -31.79 12.26 33.35
N LEU A 95 -31.09 13.18 34.03
CA LEU A 95 -31.63 13.95 35.15
C LEU A 95 -32.77 14.87 34.73
N LEU A 96 -32.61 15.59 33.61
CA LEU A 96 -33.68 16.44 33.04
C LEU A 96 -34.96 15.64 32.72
N LYS A 97 -34.81 14.38 32.28
CA LYS A 97 -35.95 13.51 32.01
C LYS A 97 -36.62 13.05 33.30
N ALA A 98 -35.84 12.70 34.32
CA ALA A 98 -36.35 12.30 35.63
C ALA A 98 -37.12 13.43 36.32
N ALA A 99 -36.59 14.66 36.24
CA ALA A 99 -37.22 15.86 36.79
C ALA A 99 -38.58 16.22 36.15
N ARG A 100 -38.92 15.63 35.00
CA ARG A 100 -40.21 15.83 34.30
C ARG A 100 -41.25 14.76 34.62
N ARG A 101 -40.93 13.78 35.48
CA ARG A 101 -41.90 12.77 35.94
C ARG A 101 -42.75 13.33 37.09
N ASP A 102 -43.94 12.76 37.27
CA ASP A 102 -44.84 13.13 38.36
C ASP A 102 -44.21 12.85 39.75
N ASP A 103 -43.27 11.91 39.83
CA ASP A 103 -42.46 11.52 40.99
C ASP A 103 -41.03 12.07 40.94
N ALA A 104 -40.85 13.31 40.47
CA ALA A 104 -39.55 13.91 40.13
C ALA A 104 -38.45 13.74 41.20
N ALA A 105 -38.77 13.91 42.50
CA ALA A 105 -37.78 13.80 43.57
C ALA A 105 -37.23 12.37 43.73
N ILE A 106 -38.10 11.35 43.66
CA ILE A 106 -37.73 9.94 43.77
C ILE A 106 -36.99 9.52 42.50
N ALA A 107 -37.56 9.83 41.33
CA ALA A 107 -36.98 9.48 40.04
C ALA A 107 -35.60 10.11 39.82
N SER A 108 -35.37 11.35 40.27
CA SER A 108 -34.07 12.00 40.14
C SER A 108 -33.03 11.35 41.06
N ALA A 109 -33.39 11.03 42.30
CA ALA A 109 -32.50 10.34 43.24
C ALA A 109 -32.11 8.93 42.76
N GLU A 110 -33.05 8.18 42.17
CA GLU A 110 -32.77 6.88 41.56
C GLU A 110 -31.78 6.99 40.40
N VAL A 111 -31.99 7.96 39.50
CA VAL A 111 -31.11 8.20 38.35
C VAL A 111 -29.74 8.70 38.77
N GLU A 112 -29.63 9.57 39.78
CA GLU A 112 -28.35 10.00 40.34
C GLU A 112 -27.57 8.81 40.90
N LYS A 113 -28.23 7.92 41.65
CA LYS A 113 -27.60 6.70 42.17
C LYS A 113 -27.12 5.76 41.06
N GLU A 114 -27.94 5.54 40.03
CA GLU A 114 -27.56 4.75 38.84
C GLU A 114 -26.32 5.34 38.15
N LEU A 115 -26.32 6.66 37.93
CA LEU A 115 -25.22 7.37 37.27
C LEU A 115 -23.93 7.34 38.09
N GLN A 116 -24.03 7.50 39.41
CA GLN A 116 -22.88 7.45 40.31
C GLN A 116 -22.27 6.05 40.31
N THR A 117 -23.09 5.01 40.47
CA THR A 117 -22.63 3.62 40.48
C THR A 117 -21.95 3.27 39.16
N GLY A 118 -22.59 3.58 38.02
CA GLY A 118 -22.01 3.28 36.71
C GLY A 118 -20.74 4.07 36.40
N LEU A 119 -20.59 5.30 36.93
CA LEU A 119 -19.36 6.07 36.81
C LEU A 119 -18.23 5.48 37.67
N GLU A 120 -18.52 5.03 38.88
CA GLU A 120 -17.57 4.35 39.77
C GLU A 120 -17.09 3.03 39.14
N ASP A 121 -18.00 2.22 38.60
CA ASP A 121 -17.66 0.99 37.87
C ASP A 121 -16.75 1.28 36.67
N LEU A 122 -17.08 2.31 35.88
CA LEU A 122 -16.26 2.72 34.75
C LEU A 122 -14.88 3.23 35.18
N GLN A 123 -14.78 3.95 36.30
CA GLN A 123 -13.50 4.41 36.83
C GLN A 123 -12.63 3.23 37.27
N GLN A 124 -13.20 2.22 37.93
CA GLN A 124 -12.47 0.98 38.28
C GLN A 124 -11.97 0.25 37.03
N ILE A 125 -12.78 0.21 35.96
CA ILE A 125 -12.37 -0.39 34.68
C ILE A 125 -11.22 0.40 34.07
N ILE A 126 -11.27 1.74 34.07
CA ILE A 126 -10.20 2.60 33.59
C ILE A 126 -8.92 2.34 34.39
N ASP A 127 -9.01 2.23 35.72
CA ASP A 127 -7.86 1.96 36.58
C ASP A 127 -7.24 0.60 36.27
N LYS A 128 -8.06 -0.46 36.11
CA LYS A 128 -7.57 -1.76 35.65
C LYS A 128 -6.91 -1.69 34.27
N CYS A 129 -7.41 -0.83 33.38
CA CYS A 129 -6.83 -0.64 32.06
C CYS A 129 -5.44 0.01 32.11
N THR A 130 -5.09 0.75 33.18
CA THR A 130 -3.74 1.34 33.31
C THR A 130 -2.65 0.30 33.51
N TYR A 131 -2.99 -0.92 33.97
CA TYR A 131 -2.03 -2.03 34.12
C TYR A 131 -1.41 -2.47 32.78
N PHE A 132 -2.03 -2.13 31.65
CA PHE A 132 -1.52 -2.45 30.31
C PHE A 132 -0.62 -1.35 29.72
N GLY A 133 -0.09 -0.45 30.56
CA GLY A 133 0.92 0.54 30.18
C GLY A 133 0.40 1.75 29.40
N LEU A 134 -0.87 2.08 29.55
CA LEU A 134 -1.47 3.32 29.06
C LEU A 134 -1.76 4.28 30.22
N GLU A 135 -1.47 5.55 30.02
CA GLU A 135 -1.82 6.59 30.96
C GLU A 135 -3.36 6.72 31.06
N ARG A 136 -3.86 6.95 32.27
CA ARG A 136 -5.30 7.12 32.53
C ARG A 136 -5.92 8.17 31.62
N ALA A 137 -5.21 9.27 31.39
CA ALA A 137 -5.65 10.36 30.52
C ALA A 137 -5.89 9.90 29.06
N ASP A 138 -5.07 8.98 28.54
CA ASP A 138 -5.22 8.47 27.18
C ASP A 138 -6.46 7.60 27.05
N ILE A 139 -6.72 6.75 28.04
CA ILE A 139 -7.91 5.89 28.09
C ILE A 139 -9.18 6.76 28.15
N GLU A 140 -9.18 7.77 29.03
CA GLU A 140 -10.29 8.71 29.15
C GLU A 140 -10.52 9.50 27.84
N ASN A 141 -9.45 9.91 27.14
CA ASN A 141 -9.54 10.59 25.85
C ASN A 141 -10.13 9.68 24.76
N ARG A 142 -9.78 8.38 24.75
CA ARG A 142 -10.39 7.40 23.84
C ARG A 142 -11.88 7.21 24.12
N ILE A 143 -12.26 7.09 25.39
CA ILE A 143 -13.68 7.03 25.82
C ILE A 143 -14.42 8.30 25.39
N LYS A 144 -13.84 9.49 25.60
CA LYS A 144 -14.43 10.77 25.15
C LYS A 144 -14.63 10.78 23.63
N THR A 145 -13.68 10.25 22.87
CA THR A 145 -13.77 10.14 21.40
C THR A 145 -14.93 9.24 20.98
N ILE A 146 -15.07 8.07 21.61
CA ILE A 146 -16.20 7.15 21.39
C ILE A 146 -17.53 7.84 21.71
N ASN A 147 -17.62 8.48 22.88
CA ASN A 147 -18.83 9.16 23.33
C ASN A 147 -19.23 10.31 22.39
N ASN A 148 -18.26 11.13 21.97
CA ASN A 148 -18.48 12.22 21.01
C ASN A 148 -18.98 11.71 19.66
N ARG A 149 -18.42 10.61 19.17
CA ARG A 149 -18.86 10.00 17.91
C ARG A 149 -20.34 9.60 17.96
N ILE A 150 -20.73 8.88 19.01
CA ILE A 150 -22.12 8.44 19.18
C ILE A 150 -23.03 9.64 19.41
N TRP A 151 -22.62 10.62 20.22
CA TRP A 151 -23.38 11.83 20.46
C TRP A 151 -23.64 12.63 19.17
N ASN A 152 -22.62 12.77 18.33
CA ASN A 152 -22.73 13.45 17.03
C ASN A 152 -23.74 12.75 16.11
N LEU A 153 -23.70 11.41 16.05
CA LEU A 153 -24.67 10.62 15.29
C LEU A 153 -26.09 10.79 15.83
N ARG A 154 -26.27 10.74 17.15
CA ARG A 154 -27.56 11.00 17.80
C ARG A 154 -28.07 12.40 17.50
N THR A 155 -27.19 13.40 17.52
CA THR A 155 -27.53 14.79 17.24
C THR A 155 -28.01 14.96 15.80
N PHE A 156 -27.28 14.38 14.85
CA PHE A 156 -27.68 14.39 13.43
C PHE A 156 -29.05 13.70 13.21
N LEU A 157 -29.27 12.55 13.84
CA LEU A 157 -30.55 11.84 13.73
C LEU A 157 -31.70 12.58 14.44
N ALA A 158 -31.44 13.21 15.58
CA ALA A 158 -32.43 14.04 16.27
C ALA A 158 -32.84 15.23 15.41
N TRP A 159 -31.87 15.93 14.81
CA TRP A 159 -32.12 16.99 13.83
C TRP A 159 -32.98 16.48 12.67
N ARG A 160 -32.62 15.33 12.08
CA ARG A 160 -33.38 14.70 11.00
C ARG A 160 -34.82 14.36 11.41
N ARG A 161 -35.03 13.81 12.61
CA ARG A 161 -36.38 13.45 13.12
C ARG A 161 -37.24 14.67 13.40
N ASN A 162 -36.62 15.79 13.77
CA ASN A 162 -37.32 17.02 14.12
C ASN A 162 -37.52 17.98 12.95
N GLY A 163 -37.34 17.53 11.70
CA GLY A 163 -37.65 18.30 10.49
C GLY A 163 -36.59 19.35 10.13
N PRO A 164 -35.60 18.99 9.29
CA PRO A 164 -34.60 19.92 8.74
C PRO A 164 -35.20 21.14 8.05
N ASN A 165 -34.49 22.26 8.05
CA ASN A 165 -34.86 23.42 7.24
C ASN A 165 -34.89 23.06 5.73
N PRO A 166 -36.01 23.28 5.01
CA PRO A 166 -36.13 23.04 3.58
C PRO A 166 -35.04 23.69 2.73
N ASP A 167 -34.62 24.91 3.07
CA ASP A 167 -33.58 25.65 2.32
C ASP A 167 -32.22 24.92 2.37
N ILE A 168 -31.92 24.27 3.51
CA ILE A 168 -30.71 23.46 3.67
C ILE A 168 -30.84 22.19 2.83
N LEU A 169 -32.02 21.53 2.84
CA LEU A 169 -32.23 20.33 2.02
C LEU A 169 -32.04 20.65 0.53
N GLU A 170 -32.60 21.76 0.05
CA GLU A 170 -32.48 22.20 -1.34
C GLU A 170 -31.03 22.47 -1.72
N LYS A 171 -30.27 23.18 -0.86
CA LYS A 171 -28.84 23.46 -1.06
C LYS A 171 -28.00 22.19 -1.29
N TYR A 172 -28.42 21.06 -0.70
CA TYR A 172 -27.74 19.77 -0.85
C TYR A 172 -28.52 18.78 -1.73
N ASN A 173 -29.30 19.29 -2.70
CA ASN A 173 -30.04 18.48 -3.68
C ASN A 173 -30.98 17.43 -3.06
N ASN A 174 -31.57 17.76 -1.91
CA ASN A 174 -32.42 16.87 -1.11
C ASN A 174 -31.72 15.57 -0.64
N ARG A 175 -30.38 15.52 -0.69
CA ARG A 175 -29.59 14.38 -0.22
C ARG A 175 -29.19 14.59 1.23
N ILE A 176 -30.06 14.17 2.16
CA ILE A 176 -29.90 14.43 3.60
C ILE A 176 -28.56 13.92 4.15
N ASN A 177 -28.06 12.78 3.67
CA ASN A 177 -26.79 12.19 4.13
C ASN A 177 -25.55 12.94 3.60
N SER A 178 -25.71 13.86 2.65
CA SER A 178 -24.62 14.70 2.12
C SER A 178 -24.44 16.00 2.90
N ILE A 179 -25.29 16.27 3.89
CA ILE A 179 -25.28 17.49 4.69
C ILE A 179 -24.18 17.37 5.77
N PRO A 180 -23.22 18.31 5.83
CA PRO A 180 -22.19 18.30 6.86
C PRO A 180 -22.80 18.37 8.27
N LEU A 181 -22.23 17.61 9.21
CA LEU A 181 -22.68 17.58 10.59
C LEU A 181 -22.73 18.98 11.23
N SER A 182 -21.74 19.83 10.95
CA SER A 182 -21.69 21.21 11.46
C SER A 182 -22.89 22.05 11.02
N VAL A 183 -23.38 21.85 9.79
CA VAL A 183 -24.57 22.55 9.26
C VAL A 183 -25.83 22.02 9.94
N ALA A 184 -25.94 20.69 10.10
CA ALA A 184 -27.06 20.08 10.82
C ALA A 184 -27.14 20.54 12.28
N ILE A 185 -26.00 20.61 12.97
CA ILE A 185 -25.92 21.12 14.34
C ILE A 185 -26.36 22.58 14.39
N ALA A 186 -25.82 23.46 13.55
CA ALA A 186 -26.18 24.89 13.56
C ALA A 186 -27.68 25.13 13.31
N ASP A 187 -28.29 24.37 12.40
CA ASP A 187 -29.74 24.44 12.15
C ASP A 187 -30.55 23.91 13.33
N PHE A 188 -30.11 22.80 13.93
CA PHE A 188 -30.72 22.23 15.12
C PHE A 188 -30.68 23.19 16.31
N GLU A 189 -29.55 23.87 16.51
CA GLU A 189 -29.36 24.87 17.56
C GLU A 189 -30.21 26.12 17.34
N LYS A 190 -30.36 26.57 16.09
CA LYS A 190 -31.25 27.67 15.72
C LYS A 190 -32.71 27.32 15.97
N LYS A 191 -33.11 26.08 15.66
CA LYS A 191 -34.49 25.61 15.83
C LYS A 191 -34.86 25.37 17.28
N PHE A 192 -33.91 24.87 18.07
CA PHE A 192 -34.05 24.61 19.50
C PHE A 192 -32.97 25.38 20.26
N PRO A 193 -33.20 26.67 20.56
CA PRO A 193 -32.20 27.51 21.24
C PRO A 193 -31.95 27.07 22.69
N ASP A 194 -32.95 26.46 23.34
CA ASP A 194 -32.82 25.88 24.68
C ASP A 194 -31.96 24.59 24.66
N GLU A 195 -30.84 24.63 25.39
CA GLU A 195 -29.90 23.52 25.50
C GLU A 195 -30.54 22.28 26.14
N ASP A 196 -31.35 22.44 27.19
CA ASP A 196 -31.96 21.33 27.90
C ASP A 196 -32.97 20.59 27.01
N ARG A 197 -33.73 21.36 26.20
CA ARG A 197 -34.60 20.78 25.17
C ARG A 197 -33.79 19.98 24.14
N ARG A 198 -32.65 20.48 23.69
CA ARG A 198 -31.78 19.74 22.74
C ARG A 198 -31.26 18.44 23.36
N LEU A 199 -30.74 18.48 24.58
CA LEU A 199 -30.23 17.31 25.29
C LEU A 199 -31.27 16.17 25.35
N LEU A 200 -32.53 16.52 25.65
CA LEU A 200 -33.61 15.54 25.69
C LEU A 200 -33.95 14.95 24.32
N LEU A 201 -34.04 15.78 23.27
CA LEU A 201 -34.31 15.32 21.90
C LEU A 201 -33.20 14.41 21.37
N VAL A 202 -31.94 14.74 21.64
CA VAL A 202 -30.79 13.89 21.26
C VAL A 202 -30.82 12.57 22.03
N ARG A 203 -31.20 12.62 23.32
CA ARG A 203 -31.32 11.45 24.18
C ARG A 203 -32.48 10.52 23.81
N GLU A 204 -33.54 11.03 23.19
CA GLU A 204 -34.65 10.23 22.65
C GLU A 204 -34.26 9.38 21.45
N VAL A 205 -33.13 9.69 20.79
CA VAL A 205 -32.55 8.81 19.79
C VAL A 205 -31.75 7.73 20.50
N ASP A 206 -32.37 6.57 20.77
CA ASP A 206 -31.77 5.43 21.48
C ASP A 206 -31.75 4.12 20.67
N ASP A 207 -32.28 4.16 19.44
CA ASP A 207 -32.44 3.06 18.50
C ASP A 207 -31.32 3.02 17.43
N ILE A 208 -30.09 3.30 17.84
CA ILE A 208 -28.92 3.34 16.95
C ILE A 208 -28.08 2.08 17.14
N ALA A 209 -27.84 1.33 16.07
CA ALA A 209 -27.05 0.10 16.11
C ALA A 209 -25.61 0.32 16.64
N GLU A 210 -25.01 1.48 16.36
CA GLU A 210 -23.69 1.88 16.85
C GLU A 210 -23.58 1.93 18.39
N MET A 211 -24.70 2.11 19.10
CA MET A 211 -24.72 2.10 20.57
C MET A 211 -24.54 0.70 21.16
N ASP A 212 -24.88 -0.34 20.41
CA ASP A 212 -24.71 -1.73 20.82
C ASP A 212 -23.38 -2.34 20.35
N LYS A 213 -22.62 -1.60 19.53
CA LYS A 213 -21.27 -1.99 19.10
C LYS A 213 -20.25 -1.76 20.21
N THR A 214 -19.19 -2.57 20.18
CA THR A 214 -18.02 -2.44 21.06
C THR A 214 -16.89 -1.74 20.32
N TRP A 215 -16.24 -0.77 20.97
CA TRP A 215 -15.24 0.11 20.39
C TRP A 215 -13.85 -0.17 20.96
N PRO A 216 -12.77 -0.15 20.17
CA PRO A 216 -11.44 -0.46 20.65
C PRO A 216 -10.99 0.58 21.69
N LEU A 217 -10.54 0.09 22.85
CA LEU A 217 -10.06 0.91 23.96
C LEU A 217 -8.54 0.85 24.06
N LEU A 218 -7.93 -0.33 24.06
CA LEU A 218 -6.48 -0.51 24.10
C LEU A 218 -6.02 -1.78 23.41
N GLU A 219 -4.73 -1.80 23.05
CA GLU A 219 -4.07 -2.96 22.45
C GLU A 219 -3.35 -3.75 23.54
N LEU A 220 -3.55 -5.07 23.53
CA LEU A 220 -2.85 -6.01 24.41
C LEU A 220 -1.60 -6.47 23.65
N LYS A 221 -0.42 -6.20 24.19
CA LYS A 221 0.85 -6.33 23.48
C LYS A 221 1.50 -7.70 23.69
N THR A 222 1.22 -8.33 24.82
CA THR A 222 1.83 -9.60 25.23
C THR A 222 0.77 -10.65 25.57
N ASP A 223 1.18 -11.93 25.58
CA ASP A 223 0.32 -13.02 26.03
C ASP A 223 -0.10 -12.86 27.51
N ASP A 224 0.78 -12.29 28.33
CA ASP A 224 0.50 -11.96 29.73
C ASP A 224 -0.56 -10.85 29.86
N ASP A 225 -0.53 -9.84 28.99
CA ASP A 225 -1.58 -8.81 28.91
C ASP A 225 -2.92 -9.44 28.56
N ILE A 226 -2.93 -10.39 27.61
CA ILE A 226 -4.14 -11.08 27.17
C ILE A 226 -4.73 -11.89 28.32
N PHE A 227 -3.89 -12.69 28.99
CA PHE A 227 -4.32 -13.51 30.12
C PHE A 227 -4.85 -12.66 31.27
N THR A 228 -4.14 -11.59 31.64
CA THR A 228 -4.54 -10.67 32.70
C THR A 228 -5.86 -9.98 32.37
N ALA A 229 -6.02 -9.47 31.13
CA ALA A 229 -7.26 -8.85 30.69
C ALA A 229 -8.43 -9.84 30.69
N GLN A 230 -8.20 -11.10 30.30
CA GLN A 230 -9.24 -12.13 30.35
C GLN A 230 -9.70 -12.39 31.79
N LEU A 231 -8.78 -12.46 32.75
CA LEU A 231 -9.11 -12.66 34.17
C LEU A 231 -9.90 -11.47 34.74
N GLU A 232 -9.41 -10.26 34.51
CA GLU A 232 -9.95 -9.03 35.11
C GLU A 232 -11.33 -8.63 34.55
N PHE A 233 -11.58 -8.92 33.27
CA PHE A 233 -12.78 -8.47 32.57
C PHE A 233 -13.75 -9.59 32.17
N MET A 234 -13.50 -10.85 32.58
CA MET A 234 -14.34 -12.00 32.23
C MET A 234 -15.83 -11.78 32.50
N ASN A 235 -16.13 -11.15 33.64
CA ASN A 235 -17.48 -10.93 34.15
C ASN A 235 -17.94 -9.47 34.03
N VAL A 236 -17.24 -8.66 33.24
CA VAL A 236 -17.60 -7.24 33.05
C VAL A 236 -18.43 -7.11 31.78
N ASP A 237 -19.73 -6.90 31.97
CA ASP A 237 -20.64 -6.65 30.85
C ASP A 237 -20.26 -5.35 30.12
N GLY A 238 -20.18 -5.43 28.79
CA GLY A 238 -19.77 -4.32 27.95
C GLY A 238 -18.27 -4.24 27.68
N ILE A 239 -17.44 -5.10 28.28
CA ILE A 239 -16.04 -5.29 27.88
C ILE A 239 -15.89 -6.58 27.07
N ARG A 240 -15.12 -6.53 25.99
CA ARG A 240 -14.83 -7.67 25.11
C ARG A 240 -13.38 -7.63 24.66
N ILE A 241 -12.71 -8.78 24.64
CA ILE A 241 -11.39 -8.92 24.03
C ILE A 241 -11.60 -9.51 22.63
N LEU A 242 -11.19 -8.76 21.60
CA LEU A 242 -11.39 -9.13 20.20
C LEU A 242 -10.03 -9.24 19.49
N PRO A 243 -9.84 -10.26 18.63
CA PRO A 243 -8.65 -10.35 17.81
C PRO A 243 -8.68 -9.28 16.71
N LYS A 244 -7.51 -8.78 16.36
CA LYS A 244 -7.23 -7.85 15.26
C LYS A 244 -5.99 -8.32 14.52
N ALA A 245 -6.04 -8.32 13.20
CA ALA A 245 -4.87 -8.62 12.39
C ALA A 245 -3.87 -7.45 12.46
N HIS A 246 -2.62 -7.76 12.80
CA HIS A 246 -1.51 -6.83 12.75
C HIS A 246 -0.52 -7.27 11.67
N ARG A 247 -0.14 -6.36 10.76
CA ARG A 247 0.78 -6.67 9.67
C ARG A 247 2.22 -6.64 10.18
N VAL A 248 2.93 -7.75 10.07
CA VAL A 248 4.31 -7.93 10.55
C VAL A 248 5.24 -8.22 9.37
N TYR A 249 6.43 -7.62 9.42
CA TYR A 249 7.52 -7.82 8.47
C TYR A 249 8.72 -8.44 9.20
N PRO A 250 8.90 -9.78 9.16
CA PRO A 250 9.90 -10.48 9.97
C PRO A 250 11.35 -10.06 9.72
N TYR A 251 11.62 -9.49 8.54
CA TYR A 251 12.94 -9.03 8.12
C TYR A 251 13.15 -7.52 8.29
N GLY A 252 12.24 -6.82 8.97
CA GLY A 252 12.40 -5.42 9.35
C GLY A 252 12.57 -4.49 8.16
N ASP A 253 13.81 -4.05 7.93
CA ASP A 253 14.22 -3.12 6.87
C ASP A 253 14.64 -3.78 5.55
N THR A 254 14.82 -5.10 5.54
CA THR A 254 15.33 -5.80 4.37
C THR A 254 14.33 -5.73 3.21
N ALA A 255 14.81 -5.35 2.01
CA ALA A 255 13.98 -5.16 0.82
C ALA A 255 12.79 -4.18 1.01
N ALA A 256 12.88 -3.22 1.94
CA ALA A 256 11.77 -2.34 2.31
C ALA A 256 11.05 -1.67 1.14
N GLN A 257 11.79 -1.08 0.19
CA GLN A 257 11.19 -0.39 -0.97
C GLN A 257 10.59 -1.35 -2.00
N THR A 258 10.90 -2.65 -1.92
CA THR A 258 10.33 -3.66 -2.82
C THR A 258 9.08 -4.27 -2.21
N ILE A 259 9.12 -4.64 -0.92
CA ILE A 259 7.96 -5.21 -0.21
C ILE A 259 6.87 -4.13 -0.04
N GLY A 260 7.26 -2.91 0.33
CA GLY A 260 6.34 -1.84 0.68
C GLY A 260 5.66 -2.06 2.03
N TRP A 261 4.78 -1.15 2.41
CA TRP A 261 4.15 -1.15 3.73
C TRP A 261 2.65 -0.86 3.67
N VAL A 262 1.94 -1.09 4.77
CA VAL A 262 0.50 -0.84 4.90
C VAL A 262 0.20 0.32 5.85
N GLY A 263 -0.76 1.15 5.50
CA GLY A 263 -1.21 2.29 6.31
C GLY A 263 -2.73 2.49 6.26
N PRO A 264 -3.29 3.34 7.15
CA PRO A 264 -4.73 3.51 7.31
C PRO A 264 -5.44 3.94 6.02
N ALA A 265 -6.45 3.18 5.59
CA ALA A 265 -7.19 3.35 4.33
C ALA A 265 -8.09 4.59 4.27
N THR A 266 -7.46 5.76 4.29
CA THR A 266 -8.15 7.06 4.41
C THR A 266 -8.20 7.85 3.11
N GLN A 267 -7.39 7.49 2.10
CA GLN A 267 -7.32 8.25 0.85
C GLN A 267 -8.52 7.93 -0.04
N GLU A 268 -8.98 8.91 -0.81
CA GLU A 268 -10.12 8.73 -1.72
C GLU A 268 -9.81 7.70 -2.82
N THR A 269 -8.56 7.63 -3.27
CA THR A 269 -8.06 6.62 -4.20
C THR A 269 -8.21 5.19 -3.66
N ASP A 270 -7.98 4.99 -2.35
CA ASP A 270 -8.19 3.70 -1.68
C ASP A 270 -9.67 3.30 -1.76
N ARG A 271 -10.58 4.25 -1.52
CA ARG A 271 -12.04 4.02 -1.56
C ARG A 271 -12.54 3.71 -2.97
N GLN A 272 -11.98 4.36 -3.99
CA GLN A 272 -12.34 4.14 -5.39
C GLN A 272 -11.98 2.74 -5.88
N LEU A 273 -10.87 2.16 -5.41
CA LEU A 273 -10.40 0.83 -5.83
C LEU A 273 -11.45 -0.27 -5.65
N PHE A 274 -12.33 -0.13 -4.64
CA PHE A 274 -13.37 -1.10 -4.30
C PHE A 274 -14.78 -0.49 -4.26
N ALA A 275 -15.00 0.67 -4.89
CA ALA A 275 -16.27 1.38 -4.82
C ALA A 275 -17.48 0.58 -5.33
N GLY A 276 -17.24 -0.42 -6.20
CA GLY A 276 -18.27 -1.31 -6.74
C GLY A 276 -18.75 -2.42 -5.79
N ASP A 277 -18.10 -2.62 -4.64
CA ASP A 277 -18.44 -3.71 -3.71
C ASP A 277 -18.31 -3.30 -2.24
N LYS A 278 -19.46 -3.19 -1.57
CA LYS A 278 -19.56 -2.83 -0.14
C LYS A 278 -18.76 -3.76 0.78
N LEU A 279 -18.58 -5.03 0.40
CA LEU A 279 -17.81 -5.99 1.21
C LEU A 279 -16.30 -5.89 0.98
N SER A 280 -15.87 -5.20 -0.07
CA SER A 280 -14.45 -4.92 -0.36
C SER A 280 -14.03 -3.52 0.09
N SER A 281 -14.98 -2.57 0.15
CA SER A 281 -14.72 -1.19 0.59
C SER A 281 -14.05 -1.11 1.96
N TYR A 282 -13.23 -0.09 2.21
CA TYR A 282 -12.53 0.03 3.48
C TYR A 282 -13.44 0.45 4.63
N LEU A 283 -13.26 -0.18 5.79
CA LEU A 283 -13.71 0.33 7.08
C LEU A 283 -12.66 1.33 7.62
N GLU A 284 -13.06 2.16 8.59
CA GLU A 284 -12.22 3.27 9.07
C GLU A 284 -10.90 2.83 9.73
N ASP A 285 -10.84 1.63 10.28
CA ASP A 285 -9.71 1.08 11.02
C ASP A 285 -8.87 0.07 10.20
N GLU A 286 -9.23 -0.13 8.93
CA GLU A 286 -8.51 -1.04 8.04
C GLU A 286 -7.31 -0.35 7.37
N VAL A 287 -6.34 -1.18 6.97
CA VAL A 287 -5.13 -0.75 6.29
C VAL A 287 -5.15 -1.16 4.82
N CYS A 288 -4.36 -0.45 4.01
CA CYS A 288 -4.02 -0.84 2.65
C CYS A 288 -2.55 -0.53 2.37
N GLY A 289 -1.99 -1.19 1.35
CA GLY A 289 -0.65 -0.92 0.84
C GLY A 289 -0.51 0.53 0.40
N ARG A 290 0.61 1.17 0.78
CA ARG A 290 0.87 2.60 0.59
C ARG A 290 1.89 2.84 -0.51
N GLU A 291 1.63 3.87 -1.32
CA GLU A 291 2.53 4.51 -2.29
C GLU A 291 3.09 3.63 -3.42
N ASP A 292 3.83 2.57 -3.08
CA ASP A 292 4.54 1.70 -4.01
C ASP A 292 4.90 0.35 -3.33
N GLY A 293 5.49 -0.57 -4.08
CA GLY A 293 5.89 -1.89 -3.58
C GLY A 293 4.80 -2.96 -3.68
N VAL A 294 5.13 -4.18 -3.27
CA VAL A 294 4.27 -5.37 -3.41
C VAL A 294 2.96 -5.22 -2.61
N GLU A 295 3.00 -4.66 -1.40
CA GLU A 295 1.78 -4.39 -0.61
C GLU A 295 0.79 -3.50 -1.38
N TYR A 296 1.30 -2.46 -2.04
CA TYR A 296 0.48 -1.54 -2.84
C TYR A 296 -0.02 -2.23 -4.12
N VAL A 297 0.88 -2.82 -4.88
CA VAL A 297 0.54 -3.42 -6.18
C VAL A 297 -0.43 -4.58 -6.02
N CYS A 298 -0.23 -5.46 -5.03
CA CYS A 298 -1.03 -6.65 -4.84
C CYS A 298 -2.23 -6.47 -3.91
N GLU A 299 -2.67 -5.24 -3.61
CA GLU A 299 -3.76 -4.96 -2.66
C GLU A 299 -5.05 -5.75 -2.96
N THR A 300 -5.43 -5.83 -4.23
CA THR A 300 -6.61 -6.58 -4.71
C THR A 300 -6.50 -8.10 -4.54
N ILE A 301 -5.29 -8.62 -4.37
CA ILE A 301 -5.00 -10.04 -4.13
C ILE A 301 -4.87 -10.30 -2.63
N LEU A 302 -4.08 -9.47 -1.95
CA LEU A 302 -3.69 -9.63 -0.56
C LEU A 302 -4.87 -9.38 0.37
N ARG A 303 -5.74 -8.40 0.13
CA ARG A 303 -6.76 -7.99 1.11
C ARG A 303 -7.86 -9.03 1.37
N GLY A 304 -8.24 -9.78 0.34
CA GLY A 304 -9.45 -10.59 0.37
C GLY A 304 -10.73 -9.73 0.38
N ARG A 305 -11.84 -10.35 0.76
CA ARG A 305 -13.19 -9.75 0.74
C ARG A 305 -13.96 -10.18 1.97
N ARG A 306 -14.52 -9.22 2.72
CA ARG A 306 -15.29 -9.52 3.93
C ARG A 306 -16.57 -10.30 3.62
N GLY A 307 -17.06 -11.02 4.61
CA GLY A 307 -18.39 -11.63 4.59
C GLY A 307 -19.41 -10.78 5.34
N GLU A 308 -20.68 -11.19 5.30
CA GLU A 308 -21.76 -10.55 6.06
C GLU A 308 -22.84 -11.57 6.41
N VAL A 309 -23.38 -11.49 7.63
CA VAL A 309 -24.58 -12.21 8.06
C VAL A 309 -25.66 -11.20 8.38
N ILE A 310 -26.82 -11.33 7.74
CA ILE A 310 -27.97 -10.45 7.93
C ILE A 310 -29.01 -11.19 8.76
N TYR A 311 -29.48 -10.56 9.84
CA TYR A 311 -30.49 -11.09 10.74
C TYR A 311 -31.79 -10.31 10.62
N ASP A 312 -32.94 -10.98 10.71
CA ASP A 312 -34.23 -10.31 10.87
C ASP A 312 -34.41 -9.76 12.30
N ILE A 313 -35.55 -9.12 12.53
CA ILE A 313 -35.93 -8.56 13.83
C ILE A 313 -36.03 -9.64 14.94
N ASP A 314 -36.24 -10.90 14.57
CA ASP A 314 -36.36 -12.04 15.48
C ASP A 314 -34.99 -12.73 15.67
N ARG A 315 -33.90 -12.11 15.22
CA ARG A 315 -32.51 -12.59 15.23
C ARG A 315 -32.28 -13.89 14.45
N LYS A 316 -33.14 -14.22 13.49
CA LYS A 316 -32.91 -15.34 12.57
C LYS A 316 -32.10 -14.89 11.37
N VAL A 317 -31.21 -15.76 10.89
CA VAL A 317 -30.37 -15.48 9.72
C VAL A 317 -31.23 -15.44 8.46
N VAL A 318 -31.22 -14.29 7.78
CA VAL A 318 -31.93 -14.04 6.51
C VAL A 318 -31.01 -14.27 5.32
N ASN A 319 -29.75 -13.85 5.43
CA ASN A 319 -28.76 -13.99 4.37
C ASN A 319 -27.36 -14.13 4.99
N ARG A 320 -26.49 -14.88 4.30
CA ARG A 320 -25.10 -15.08 4.69
C ARG A 320 -24.21 -15.08 3.46
N THR A 321 -23.25 -14.18 3.45
CA THR A 321 -22.15 -14.13 2.48
C THR A 321 -20.87 -14.53 3.22
N GLU A 322 -20.20 -15.59 2.77
CA GLU A 322 -18.94 -16.01 3.37
C GLU A 322 -17.79 -15.06 3.03
N THR A 323 -16.84 -14.96 3.97
CA THR A 323 -15.58 -14.25 3.79
C THR A 323 -14.69 -14.97 2.76
N GLN A 324 -14.00 -14.20 1.92
CA GLN A 324 -12.92 -14.71 1.07
C GLN A 324 -11.60 -14.17 1.62
N PHE A 325 -10.71 -15.06 2.09
CA PHE A 325 -9.41 -14.63 2.57
C PHE A 325 -8.52 -14.13 1.43
N GLY A 326 -7.59 -13.25 1.79
CA GLY A 326 -6.53 -12.82 0.91
C GLY A 326 -5.70 -13.98 0.41
N LYS A 327 -5.14 -13.83 -0.79
CA LYS A 327 -4.27 -14.83 -1.39
C LYS A 327 -2.81 -14.44 -1.18
N ASP A 328 -1.98 -15.44 -0.94
CA ASP A 328 -0.54 -15.27 -0.84
C ASP A 328 0.06 -14.94 -2.21
N VAL A 329 1.17 -14.19 -2.20
CA VAL A 329 1.96 -13.87 -3.39
C VAL A 329 3.39 -14.30 -3.18
N SER A 330 3.99 -14.97 -4.18
CA SER A 330 5.38 -15.43 -4.10
C SER A 330 6.29 -14.59 -4.99
N LEU A 331 7.34 -14.04 -4.41
CA LEU A 331 8.37 -13.29 -5.11
C LEU A 331 9.49 -14.20 -5.61
N THR A 332 10.29 -13.68 -6.54
CA THR A 332 11.53 -14.30 -7.02
C THR A 332 12.75 -13.95 -6.16
N LEU A 333 12.60 -12.97 -5.25
CA LEU A 333 13.64 -12.55 -4.32
C LEU A 333 14.10 -13.71 -3.44
N ASP A 334 15.40 -13.73 -3.15
CA ASP A 334 16.01 -14.54 -2.10
C ASP A 334 16.33 -13.62 -0.92
N ILE A 335 15.52 -13.67 0.13
CA ILE A 335 15.58 -12.65 1.19
C ILE A 335 16.89 -12.70 1.99
N GLU A 336 17.47 -13.88 2.16
CA GLU A 336 18.77 -14.02 2.83
C GLU A 336 19.89 -13.42 1.99
N PHE A 337 19.82 -13.61 0.67
CA PHE A 337 20.82 -13.05 -0.23
C PHE A 337 20.69 -11.53 -0.33
N GLN A 338 19.47 -11.00 -0.41
CA GLN A 338 19.19 -9.57 -0.31
C GLN A 338 19.79 -9.00 0.98
N GLN A 339 19.44 -9.58 2.14
CA GLN A 339 19.88 -9.10 3.44
C GLN A 339 21.41 -9.12 3.57
N ARG A 340 22.07 -10.16 3.04
CA ARG A 340 23.53 -10.23 3.03
C ARG A 340 24.16 -9.09 2.22
N ILE A 341 23.58 -8.72 1.08
CA ILE A 341 24.06 -7.59 0.28
C ILE A 341 23.83 -6.27 1.02
N GLU A 342 22.64 -6.06 1.57
CA GLU A 342 22.29 -4.85 2.33
C GLU A 342 23.19 -4.65 3.55
N ASN A 343 23.40 -5.71 4.35
CA ASN A 343 24.29 -5.69 5.50
C ASN A 343 25.74 -5.38 5.10
N TYR A 344 26.25 -6.00 4.02
CA TYR A 344 27.60 -5.74 3.53
C TYR A 344 27.76 -4.28 3.07
N LEU A 345 26.75 -3.71 2.43
CA LEU A 345 26.77 -2.31 1.99
C LEU A 345 26.64 -1.34 3.16
N ALA A 346 25.87 -1.66 4.20
CA ALA A 346 25.71 -0.84 5.39
C ALA A 346 26.90 -0.91 6.37
N ASP A 347 27.71 -1.96 6.28
CA ASP A 347 28.85 -2.16 7.18
C ASP A 347 30.04 -1.26 6.79
N CYS A 348 30.23 -0.19 7.56
CA CYS A 348 31.33 0.76 7.37
C CYS A 348 32.74 0.17 7.55
N THR A 349 32.87 -1.01 8.15
CA THR A 349 34.16 -1.71 8.28
C THR A 349 34.61 -2.31 6.94
N HIS A 350 33.64 -2.77 6.12
CA HIS A 350 33.89 -3.37 4.80
C HIS A 350 33.65 -2.39 3.66
N ASN A 351 32.66 -1.51 3.79
CA ASN A 351 32.31 -0.49 2.80
C ASN A 351 32.58 0.92 3.32
N ARG A 352 33.67 1.54 2.85
CA ARG A 352 34.03 2.94 3.19
C ARG A 352 32.97 3.97 2.77
N ASN A 353 32.04 3.58 1.89
CA ASN A 353 30.91 4.40 1.45
C ASN A 353 29.57 3.88 2.02
N CYS A 354 29.58 3.32 3.23
CA CYS A 354 28.38 2.74 3.88
C CYS A 354 27.20 3.71 4.02
N GLU A 355 27.48 5.01 4.13
CA GLU A 355 26.44 6.06 4.22
C GLU A 355 25.91 6.50 2.85
N ALA A 356 26.52 6.03 1.76
CA ALA A 356 26.12 6.45 0.43
C ALA A 356 24.80 5.78 0.00
N ALA A 357 23.98 6.56 -0.70
CA ALA A 357 22.80 6.04 -1.39
C ALA A 357 23.23 5.09 -2.52
N VAL A 358 22.89 3.81 -2.41
CA VAL A 358 23.32 2.74 -3.34
C VAL A 358 22.11 1.92 -3.80
N ALA A 359 22.21 1.35 -5.00
CA ALA A 359 21.27 0.35 -5.49
C ALA A 359 22.03 -0.82 -6.12
N VAL A 360 21.52 -2.04 -5.91
CA VAL A 360 22.09 -3.26 -6.50
C VAL A 360 20.96 -4.11 -7.06
N VAL A 361 21.17 -4.68 -8.24
CA VAL A 361 20.23 -5.60 -8.86
C VAL A 361 20.96 -6.88 -9.21
N VAL A 362 20.44 -8.02 -8.77
CA VAL A 362 20.95 -9.34 -9.15
C VAL A 362 19.87 -10.10 -9.88
N ILE A 363 20.17 -10.54 -11.10
CA ILE A 363 19.26 -11.27 -11.98
C ILE A 363 19.85 -12.65 -12.23
N ASP A 364 19.04 -13.69 -12.05
CA ASP A 364 19.33 -15.01 -12.58
C ASP A 364 19.27 -14.96 -14.12
N VAL A 365 20.43 -15.16 -14.75
CA VAL A 365 20.58 -15.00 -16.21
C VAL A 365 19.68 -15.96 -16.98
N ALA A 366 19.49 -17.20 -16.51
CA ALA A 366 18.72 -18.20 -17.23
C ALA A 366 17.21 -17.94 -17.13
N THR A 367 16.72 -17.61 -15.93
CA THR A 367 15.28 -17.47 -15.68
C THR A 367 14.77 -16.05 -15.88
N GLY A 368 15.63 -15.04 -15.73
CA GLY A 368 15.26 -13.62 -15.65
C GLY A 368 14.71 -13.22 -14.27
N ASP A 369 14.82 -14.10 -13.28
CA ASP A 369 14.31 -13.86 -11.94
C ASP A 369 15.20 -12.84 -11.21
N ILE A 370 14.58 -11.85 -10.58
CA ILE A 370 15.26 -10.88 -9.74
C ILE A 370 15.51 -11.54 -8.38
N LEU A 371 16.78 -11.82 -8.06
CA LEU A 371 17.16 -12.46 -6.80
C LEU A 371 17.37 -11.44 -5.68
N ALA A 372 17.84 -10.25 -6.05
CA ALA A 372 17.97 -9.11 -5.15
C ALA A 372 17.67 -7.79 -5.87
N LEU A 373 16.93 -6.90 -5.21
CA LEU A 373 16.55 -5.57 -5.67
C LEU A 373 16.80 -4.56 -4.52
N VAL A 374 18.08 -4.25 -4.31
CA VAL A 374 18.57 -3.46 -3.17
C VAL A 374 18.44 -1.97 -3.45
N SER A 375 17.98 -1.22 -2.45
CA SER A 375 17.90 0.24 -2.46
C SER A 375 18.23 0.78 -1.07
N MET A 376 19.37 1.48 -0.95
CA MET A 376 19.87 2.03 0.31
C MET A 376 19.85 3.57 0.31
N PRO A 377 19.53 4.23 1.43
CA PRO A 377 19.24 3.64 2.74
C PRO A 377 17.87 2.97 2.80
N ALA A 378 17.79 1.88 3.56
CA ALA A 378 16.55 1.17 3.88
C ALA A 378 15.84 1.78 5.10
N PHE A 379 14.66 1.28 5.43
CA PHE A 379 13.87 1.71 6.60
C PHE A 379 13.04 0.54 7.12
N ASP A 380 12.78 0.50 8.42
CA ASP A 380 12.01 -0.58 9.05
C ASP A 380 10.53 -0.51 8.66
N LEU A 381 10.05 -1.56 7.97
CA LEU A 381 8.66 -1.69 7.52
C LEU A 381 7.66 -1.76 8.69
N ASN A 382 8.07 -2.22 9.87
CA ASN A 382 7.22 -2.25 11.06
C ASN A 382 7.08 -0.87 11.72
N ARG A 383 8.00 0.06 11.41
CA ARG A 383 8.03 1.41 12.03
C ARG A 383 7.69 2.55 11.10
N VAL A 384 7.76 2.34 9.79
CA VAL A 384 7.54 3.36 8.74
C VAL A 384 6.31 4.23 8.98
N ARG A 385 5.20 3.68 9.50
CA ARG A 385 3.99 4.47 9.80
C ARG A 385 4.25 5.59 10.81
N TYR A 386 5.09 5.34 11.81
CA TYR A 386 5.44 6.30 12.86
C TYR A 386 6.53 7.26 12.39
N ASP A 387 7.48 6.73 11.60
CA ASP A 387 8.66 7.46 11.14
C ASP A 387 8.45 8.15 9.77
N TYR A 388 7.25 8.03 9.17
CA TYR A 388 6.95 8.45 7.80
C TYR A 388 7.30 9.91 7.53
N ALA A 389 6.96 10.83 8.44
CA ALA A 389 7.23 12.26 8.26
C ALA A 389 8.73 12.55 8.17
N ALA A 390 9.55 11.85 8.97
CA ALA A 390 11.00 11.96 8.92
C ALA A 390 11.57 11.36 7.63
N LEU A 391 11.11 10.15 7.25
CA LEU A 391 11.54 9.45 6.04
C LEU A 391 11.18 10.23 4.76
N ALA A 392 10.02 10.88 4.74
CA ALA A 392 9.58 11.71 3.61
C ALA A 392 10.36 13.03 3.49
N ALA A 393 10.86 13.56 4.62
CA ALA A 393 11.67 14.77 4.66
C ALA A 393 13.18 14.51 4.45
N ASP A 394 13.62 13.26 4.50
CA ASP A 394 15.03 12.89 4.37
C ASP A 394 15.55 13.21 2.95
N PRO A 395 16.62 14.03 2.82
CA PRO A 395 17.20 14.39 1.52
C PRO A 395 17.76 13.19 0.74
N ASN A 396 18.04 12.08 1.42
CA ASN A 396 18.43 10.84 0.78
C ASN A 396 17.24 10.10 0.16
N GLU A 397 15.97 10.51 0.27
CA GLU A 397 14.85 9.80 -0.37
C GLU A 397 14.79 8.28 -0.03
N PRO A 398 14.80 7.84 1.25
CA PRO A 398 14.79 6.41 1.64
C PRO A 398 13.57 5.64 1.11
N LEU A 399 12.41 6.31 0.99
CA LEU A 399 11.16 5.73 0.48
C LEU A 399 11.23 5.39 -1.03
N ARG A 400 12.18 5.94 -1.78
CA ARG A 400 12.28 5.73 -3.23
C ARG A 400 13.10 4.48 -3.56
N ASN A 401 12.49 3.56 -4.31
CA ASN A 401 13.22 2.42 -4.89
C ASN A 401 14.19 2.89 -6.00
N ARG A 402 15.47 3.00 -5.66
CA ARG A 402 16.50 3.49 -6.59
C ARG A 402 16.78 2.54 -7.75
N ALA A 403 16.61 1.24 -7.53
CA ALA A 403 16.93 0.22 -8.51
C ALA A 403 16.04 0.30 -9.77
N ILE A 404 14.81 0.81 -9.62
CA ILE A 404 13.81 0.85 -10.70
C ILE A 404 13.22 2.24 -10.95
N ASN A 405 13.34 3.17 -9.99
CA ASN A 405 12.68 4.46 -10.05
C ASN A 405 13.64 5.66 -10.02
N LYS A 406 14.94 5.48 -9.74
CA LYS A 406 15.93 6.56 -9.85
C LYS A 406 16.78 6.37 -11.12
N LEU A 407 17.01 7.48 -11.80
CA LEU A 407 17.70 7.54 -13.08
C LEU A 407 19.14 8.00 -12.90
N TYR A 408 20.06 7.26 -13.49
CA TYR A 408 21.50 7.51 -13.42
C TYR A 408 22.10 7.54 -14.81
N PRO A 409 23.16 8.34 -15.05
CA PRO A 409 24.02 8.10 -16.20
C PRO A 409 24.63 6.69 -16.04
N PRO A 410 24.51 5.79 -17.03
CA PRO A 410 25.09 4.45 -16.92
C PRO A 410 26.62 4.49 -16.84
N GLY A 411 27.25 5.52 -17.41
CA GLY A 411 28.69 5.57 -17.55
C GLY A 411 29.22 4.42 -18.41
N SER A 412 30.42 3.94 -18.08
CA SER A 412 31.16 2.99 -18.92
C SER A 412 30.47 1.64 -19.13
N VAL A 413 29.46 1.28 -18.32
CA VAL A 413 28.72 0.02 -18.50
C VAL A 413 27.91 0.00 -19.80
N VAL A 414 27.69 1.14 -20.48
CA VAL A 414 27.03 1.14 -21.81
C VAL A 414 27.96 0.67 -22.93
N LYS A 415 29.28 0.75 -22.75
CA LYS A 415 30.28 0.54 -23.82
C LYS A 415 30.14 -0.81 -24.55
N PRO A 416 29.83 -1.94 -23.88
CA PRO A 416 29.51 -3.19 -24.57
C PRO A 416 28.37 -3.06 -25.59
N LEU A 417 27.29 -2.32 -25.27
CA LEU A 417 26.16 -2.09 -26.17
C LEU A 417 26.56 -1.21 -27.36
N ILE A 418 27.39 -0.19 -27.11
CA ILE A 418 27.96 0.67 -28.17
C ILE A 418 28.84 -0.16 -29.11
N LEU A 419 29.64 -1.08 -28.58
CA LEU A 419 30.48 -1.97 -29.39
C LEU A 419 29.62 -2.88 -30.28
N ILE A 420 28.61 -3.53 -29.69
CA ILE A 420 27.67 -4.39 -30.42
C ILE A 420 27.03 -3.61 -31.56
N ALA A 421 26.48 -2.42 -31.27
CA ALA A 421 25.89 -1.57 -32.29
C ALA A 421 26.88 -1.24 -33.41
N GLY A 422 28.14 -0.94 -33.08
CA GLY A 422 29.20 -0.64 -34.05
C GLY A 422 29.56 -1.82 -34.95
N LEU A 423 29.75 -3.00 -34.37
CA LEU A 423 30.13 -4.22 -35.09
C LEU A 423 28.99 -4.70 -35.99
N GLU A 424 27.76 -4.77 -35.46
CA GLU A 424 26.59 -5.23 -36.21
C GLU A 424 26.18 -4.26 -37.34
N THR A 425 26.58 -3.00 -37.25
CA THR A 425 26.35 -2.00 -38.33
C THR A 425 27.55 -1.81 -39.25
N GLY A 426 28.63 -2.58 -39.05
CA GLY A 426 29.85 -2.52 -39.85
C GLY A 426 30.61 -1.19 -39.74
N LYS A 427 30.39 -0.41 -38.68
CA LYS A 427 31.05 0.89 -38.45
C LYS A 427 32.45 0.74 -37.83
N ILE A 428 32.80 -0.48 -37.42
CA ILE A 428 34.08 -0.89 -36.85
C ILE A 428 34.27 -2.39 -37.11
N THR A 429 35.51 -2.84 -37.22
CA THR A 429 35.86 -4.27 -37.17
C THR A 429 36.51 -4.60 -35.81
N PRO A 430 36.55 -5.88 -35.38
CA PRO A 430 37.16 -6.25 -34.10
C PRO A 430 38.61 -5.79 -33.94
N ASP A 431 39.40 -5.87 -35.02
CA ASP A 431 40.83 -5.57 -35.04
C ASP A 431 41.15 -4.10 -35.37
N GLU A 432 40.15 -3.29 -35.74
CA GLU A 432 40.39 -1.88 -36.06
C GLU A 432 40.86 -1.12 -34.81
N ILE A 433 41.99 -0.43 -34.95
CA ILE A 433 42.56 0.40 -33.90
C ILE A 433 41.95 1.80 -33.97
N ILE A 434 41.37 2.26 -32.86
CA ILE A 434 41.06 3.69 -32.68
C ILE A 434 42.11 4.28 -31.74
N PRO A 435 42.99 5.19 -32.24
CA PRO A 435 44.03 5.80 -31.42
C PRO A 435 43.46 6.55 -30.22
N CYS A 436 44.06 6.33 -29.06
CA CYS A 436 43.86 7.07 -27.83
C CYS A 436 45.23 7.48 -27.27
N PRO A 437 45.91 8.46 -27.92
CA PRO A 437 47.22 8.92 -27.47
C PRO A 437 47.12 9.74 -26.17
N ALA A 438 48.26 9.99 -25.53
CA ALA A 438 48.42 10.78 -24.32
C ALA A 438 48.17 12.29 -24.53
N GLN A 439 46.99 12.65 -25.02
CA GLN A 439 46.64 14.03 -25.33
C GLN A 439 45.21 14.38 -24.89
N LYS A 440 44.98 15.68 -24.70
CA LYS A 440 43.64 16.20 -24.41
C LYS A 440 42.70 15.96 -25.60
N ALA A 441 41.45 15.59 -25.31
CA ALA A 441 40.45 15.45 -26.35
C ALA A 441 40.13 16.81 -27.02
N PRO A 442 39.73 16.82 -28.30
CA PRO A 442 39.31 18.05 -28.98
C PRO A 442 38.12 18.71 -28.28
N ASN A 443 37.92 20.02 -28.48
CA ASN A 443 36.77 20.74 -27.94
C ASN A 443 35.45 20.06 -28.37
N GLY A 444 34.53 19.86 -27.43
CA GLY A 444 33.27 19.15 -27.67
C GLY A 444 33.38 17.62 -27.70
N TRP A 445 34.50 17.05 -27.25
CA TRP A 445 34.69 15.61 -27.06
C TRP A 445 35.01 15.29 -25.59
N PRO A 446 34.54 14.15 -25.06
CA PRO A 446 34.93 13.73 -23.72
C PRO A 446 36.40 13.31 -23.70
N SER A 447 37.11 13.70 -22.63
CA SER A 447 38.49 13.26 -22.41
C SER A 447 38.56 11.82 -21.90
N CYS A 448 39.67 11.15 -22.16
CA CYS A 448 39.91 9.82 -21.59
C CYS A 448 40.21 9.91 -20.10
N TRP A 449 39.64 9.01 -19.31
CA TRP A 449 39.87 8.95 -17.87
C TRP A 449 41.36 8.70 -17.56
N ILE A 450 42.05 7.92 -18.39
CA ILE A 450 43.47 7.59 -18.22
C ILE A 450 44.35 8.83 -18.45
N TYR A 451 44.01 9.68 -19.43
CA TYR A 451 44.69 10.95 -19.64
C TYR A 451 44.45 11.90 -18.46
N ASN A 452 43.21 12.02 -17.99
CA ASN A 452 42.89 12.90 -16.86
C ASN A 452 43.57 12.49 -15.55
N LYS A 453 43.82 11.18 -15.36
CA LYS A 453 44.38 10.63 -14.12
C LYS A 453 45.90 10.45 -14.16
N TYR A 454 46.45 10.14 -15.33
CA TYR A 454 47.85 9.72 -15.48
C TYR A 454 48.59 10.43 -16.62
N HIS A 455 47.94 11.34 -17.35
CA HIS A 455 48.51 12.01 -18.52
C HIS A 455 49.08 11.04 -19.58
N SER A 456 48.49 9.84 -19.70
CA SER A 456 48.86 8.79 -20.64
C SER A 456 47.69 8.44 -21.58
N GLY A 457 47.95 7.68 -22.64
CA GLY A 457 46.97 7.13 -23.57
C GLY A 457 46.71 5.64 -23.36
N HIS A 458 45.63 5.12 -23.96
CA HIS A 458 45.47 3.66 -24.05
C HIS A 458 46.42 3.04 -25.07
N ASP A 459 46.93 3.83 -26.01
CA ASP A 459 47.91 3.38 -27.00
C ASP A 459 49.20 2.90 -26.30
N ASP A 460 49.71 3.69 -25.34
CA ASP A 460 50.89 3.33 -24.52
C ASP A 460 50.66 2.02 -23.74
N LYS A 461 49.43 1.80 -23.30
CA LYS A 461 49.06 0.65 -22.48
C LYS A 461 48.98 -0.64 -23.30
N TRP A 462 48.60 -0.53 -24.57
CA TRP A 462 48.32 -1.65 -25.45
C TRP A 462 49.36 -1.83 -26.55
N GLU A 463 50.50 -1.15 -26.47
CA GLU A 463 51.59 -1.19 -27.46
C GLU A 463 51.99 -2.64 -27.81
N TYR A 464 52.09 -3.50 -26.80
CA TYR A 464 52.47 -4.91 -26.94
C TYR A 464 51.27 -5.89 -26.93
N ASP A 465 50.04 -5.38 -26.79
CA ASP A 465 48.80 -6.16 -26.67
C ASP A 465 47.92 -6.06 -27.93
N GLY A 466 48.51 -5.70 -29.08
CA GLY A 466 47.78 -5.55 -30.35
C GLY A 466 47.00 -4.25 -30.49
N GLY A 467 47.32 -3.24 -29.67
CA GLY A 467 46.79 -1.87 -29.74
C GLY A 467 45.37 -1.70 -29.18
N ASN A 468 44.84 -0.47 -29.29
CA ASN A 468 43.53 -0.10 -28.76
C ASN A 468 42.37 -0.56 -29.68
N ASN A 469 42.28 -1.88 -29.89
CA ASN A 469 41.22 -2.57 -30.63
C ASN A 469 39.94 -2.75 -29.79
N ALA A 470 38.90 -3.36 -30.34
CA ALA A 470 37.60 -3.52 -29.69
C ALA A 470 37.68 -4.20 -28.31
N ARG A 471 38.42 -5.30 -28.23
CA ARG A 471 38.65 -6.08 -27.00
C ARG A 471 39.35 -5.24 -25.93
N ASN A 472 40.49 -4.65 -26.30
CA ASN A 472 41.31 -3.85 -25.38
C ASN A 472 40.63 -2.54 -24.96
N ALA A 473 39.79 -1.98 -25.82
CA ALA A 473 38.98 -0.81 -25.50
C ALA A 473 37.97 -1.12 -24.39
N ILE A 474 37.32 -2.31 -24.40
CA ILE A 474 36.49 -2.76 -23.26
C ILE A 474 37.37 -3.00 -22.03
N LYS A 475 38.45 -3.80 -22.14
CA LYS A 475 39.39 -4.13 -21.05
C LYS A 475 39.87 -2.87 -20.31
N GLY A 476 40.26 -1.85 -21.06
CA GLY A 476 40.74 -0.56 -20.55
C GLY A 476 39.67 0.50 -20.30
N SER A 477 38.42 0.23 -20.64
CA SER A 477 37.33 1.19 -20.62
C SER A 477 37.70 2.51 -21.35
N CYS A 478 38.22 2.44 -22.58
CA CYS A 478 38.73 3.59 -23.33
C CYS A 478 37.62 4.57 -23.75
N ASN A 479 37.58 5.79 -23.22
CA ASN A 479 36.53 6.76 -23.58
C ASN A 479 36.64 7.21 -25.04
N ILE A 480 37.87 7.44 -25.55
CA ILE A 480 38.06 7.95 -26.91
C ILE A 480 37.58 6.94 -27.94
N TYR A 481 37.89 5.65 -27.75
CA TYR A 481 37.42 4.57 -28.62
C TYR A 481 35.89 4.61 -28.76
N PHE A 482 35.16 4.56 -27.64
CA PHE A 482 33.71 4.48 -27.67
C PHE A 482 33.01 5.79 -28.07
N SER A 483 33.60 6.94 -27.74
CA SER A 483 33.07 8.22 -28.22
C SER A 483 33.24 8.39 -29.72
N ARG A 484 34.38 7.95 -30.29
CA ARG A 484 34.60 7.91 -31.74
C ARG A 484 33.68 6.91 -32.41
N LEU A 485 33.52 5.72 -31.84
CA LEU A 485 32.62 4.70 -32.37
C LEU A 485 31.17 5.19 -32.40
N ALA A 486 30.68 5.75 -31.29
CA ALA A 486 29.35 6.34 -31.25
C ALA A 486 29.18 7.46 -32.30
N ASP A 487 30.20 8.27 -32.55
CA ASP A 487 30.17 9.30 -33.60
C ASP A 487 30.12 8.73 -35.04
N ARG A 488 30.47 7.46 -35.24
CA ARG A 488 30.36 6.78 -36.54
C ARG A 488 28.99 6.14 -36.77
N ILE A 489 28.27 5.79 -35.70
CA ILE A 489 26.97 5.10 -35.77
C ILE A 489 25.85 6.13 -35.95
N ASP A 490 24.97 5.93 -36.93
CA ASP A 490 23.85 6.82 -37.18
C ASP A 490 22.98 7.01 -35.90
N PRO A 491 22.57 8.24 -35.54
CA PRO A 491 21.93 8.50 -34.24
C PRO A 491 20.68 7.66 -33.96
N SER A 492 19.81 7.50 -34.97
CA SER A 492 18.60 6.68 -34.86
C SER A 492 18.93 5.20 -34.67
N VAL A 493 19.98 4.71 -35.34
CA VAL A 493 20.44 3.32 -35.22
C VAL A 493 21.01 3.06 -33.84
N LEU A 494 21.82 3.99 -33.31
CA LEU A 494 22.35 3.87 -31.95
C LEU A 494 21.21 3.83 -30.91
N GLN A 495 20.23 4.71 -31.05
CA GLN A 495 19.04 4.74 -30.19
C GLN A 495 18.25 3.44 -30.26
N GLN A 496 18.03 2.89 -31.46
CA GLN A 496 17.36 1.60 -31.65
C GLN A 496 18.10 0.46 -30.95
N TRP A 497 19.43 0.41 -31.03
CA TRP A 497 20.21 -0.59 -30.30
C TRP A 497 20.05 -0.45 -28.78
N LEU A 498 20.18 0.76 -28.23
CA LEU A 498 19.95 0.98 -26.80
C LEU A 498 18.53 0.55 -26.38
N PHE A 499 17.53 0.90 -27.18
CA PHE A 499 16.15 0.50 -26.96
C PHE A 499 15.97 -1.02 -27.01
N LYS A 500 16.57 -1.70 -28.00
CA LYS A 500 16.56 -3.17 -28.13
C LYS A 500 17.11 -3.88 -26.88
N PHE A 501 18.09 -3.28 -26.18
CA PHE A 501 18.62 -3.80 -24.91
C PHE A 501 17.76 -3.46 -23.68
N GLY A 502 16.63 -2.77 -23.85
CA GLY A 502 15.70 -2.40 -22.78
C GLY A 502 15.96 -1.03 -22.14
N TYR A 503 16.94 -0.25 -22.62
CA TYR A 503 17.11 1.12 -22.14
C TYR A 503 15.98 1.99 -22.67
N GLY A 504 15.47 2.93 -21.86
CA GLY A 504 14.30 3.74 -22.27
C GLY A 504 12.95 3.03 -22.05
N GLN A 505 12.93 1.83 -21.47
CA GLN A 505 11.72 1.02 -21.27
C GLN A 505 11.50 0.65 -19.80
N ILE A 506 10.24 0.69 -19.34
CA ILE A 506 9.88 0.10 -18.05
C ILE A 506 9.88 -1.43 -18.17
N SER A 507 10.34 -2.14 -17.14
CA SER A 507 10.21 -3.60 -17.08
C SER A 507 8.79 -3.92 -16.63
N SER A 508 8.09 -4.89 -17.23
CA SER A 508 6.78 -5.27 -16.66
C SER A 508 7.03 -6.20 -15.46
N LEU A 509 7.28 -5.62 -14.30
CA LEU A 509 7.55 -6.34 -13.05
C LEU A 509 6.29 -6.98 -12.46
N VAL A 510 5.13 -6.76 -13.08
CA VAL A 510 3.83 -7.26 -12.67
C VAL A 510 3.18 -7.95 -13.87
N ALA A 511 2.52 -9.10 -13.64
CA ALA A 511 1.77 -9.79 -14.68
C ALA A 511 0.52 -9.00 -15.09
N ARG A 512 0.61 -8.21 -16.17
CA ARG A 512 -0.55 -7.53 -16.80
C ARG A 512 -1.67 -8.50 -17.24
N ARG A 513 -1.38 -9.79 -17.34
CA ARG A 513 -2.33 -10.82 -17.77
C ARG A 513 -3.22 -11.38 -16.66
N SER A 514 -2.96 -11.07 -15.40
CA SER A 514 -3.94 -11.36 -14.35
C SER A 514 -4.82 -10.14 -14.17
N SER A 515 -6.13 -10.29 -14.32
CA SER A 515 -7.13 -9.30 -13.89
C SER A 515 -7.11 -9.04 -12.37
N LEU A 516 -6.12 -9.58 -11.66
CA LEU A 516 -6.01 -9.62 -10.21
C LEU A 516 -5.15 -8.50 -9.65
N VAL A 517 -4.33 -7.83 -10.48
CA VAL A 517 -3.48 -6.71 -10.04
C VAL A 517 -3.94 -5.41 -10.70
N ALA A 518 -4.44 -4.48 -9.89
CA ALA A 518 -5.03 -3.22 -10.37
C ALA A 518 -4.04 -2.07 -10.51
N ARG A 519 -2.81 -2.22 -9.99
CA ARG A 519 -1.79 -1.16 -9.88
C ARG A 519 -0.43 -1.69 -10.35
N ASP A 520 0.52 -0.82 -10.68
CA ASP A 520 1.87 -1.22 -11.13
C ASP A 520 2.95 -0.59 -10.23
N LEU A 521 4.14 -1.19 -10.20
CA LEU A 521 5.29 -0.62 -9.49
C LEU A 521 5.74 0.66 -10.19
N ARG A 522 6.08 1.68 -9.41
CA ARG A 522 6.56 2.94 -9.98
C ARG A 522 7.96 2.75 -10.57
N GLN A 523 8.05 2.87 -11.88
CA GLN A 523 9.30 2.72 -12.62
C GLN A 523 9.59 3.94 -13.48
N SER A 524 10.88 4.24 -13.64
CA SER A 524 11.33 5.26 -14.57
C SER A 524 11.79 4.60 -15.87
N PRO A 525 11.24 5.00 -17.05
CA PRO A 525 11.65 4.41 -18.33
C PRO A 525 13.09 4.79 -18.71
N GLY A 526 13.63 5.88 -18.19
CA GLY A 526 14.93 6.39 -18.61
C GLY A 526 14.86 7.22 -19.88
N THR A 527 16.01 7.73 -20.30
CA THR A 527 16.16 8.69 -21.39
C THR A 527 17.28 8.22 -22.30
N ILE A 528 16.95 7.88 -23.54
CA ILE A 528 17.91 7.42 -24.57
C ILE A 528 17.99 8.37 -25.77
N SER A 529 17.60 9.62 -25.56
CA SER A 529 17.52 10.70 -26.56
C SER A 529 17.70 12.06 -25.86
N SER A 530 17.63 13.16 -26.62
CA SER A 530 17.69 14.52 -26.08
C SER A 530 16.40 14.95 -25.35
N GLY A 531 15.94 14.14 -24.38
CA GLY A 531 14.83 14.49 -23.48
C GLY A 531 13.41 14.23 -24.00
N ASN A 532 13.24 13.61 -25.17
CA ASN A 532 11.93 13.23 -25.72
C ASN A 532 11.95 11.74 -26.15
N PRO A 533 11.03 10.87 -25.67
CA PRO A 533 10.93 9.48 -26.13
C PRO A 533 10.89 9.30 -27.66
N GLU A 534 10.39 10.30 -28.40
CA GLU A 534 10.35 10.34 -29.87
C GLU A 534 11.50 11.15 -30.51
N GLY A 535 12.38 11.73 -29.70
CA GLY A 535 13.50 12.54 -30.15
C GLY A 535 14.68 11.72 -30.66
N ILE A 536 15.43 12.28 -31.62
CA ILE A 536 16.67 11.70 -32.14
C ILE A 536 17.85 12.17 -31.27
N ILE A 537 18.86 11.32 -31.05
CA ILE A 537 20.11 11.73 -30.39
C ILE A 537 20.77 12.86 -31.20
N VAL A 538 21.02 14.01 -30.56
CA VAL A 538 21.65 15.15 -31.24
C VAL A 538 23.14 14.85 -31.48
N PRO A 539 23.72 15.17 -32.66
CA PRO A 539 25.07 14.70 -33.03
C PRO A 539 26.21 15.01 -32.03
N PRO A 540 26.31 16.19 -31.39
CA PRO A 540 27.33 16.44 -30.37
C PRO A 540 27.14 15.61 -29.10
N GLU A 541 25.89 15.31 -28.74
CA GLU A 541 25.54 14.54 -27.55
C GLU A 541 25.84 13.04 -27.71
N ARG A 542 25.73 12.54 -28.95
CA ARG A 542 26.04 11.14 -29.31
C ARG A 542 27.44 10.70 -28.87
N ARG A 543 28.42 11.60 -28.88
CA ARG A 543 29.80 11.34 -28.42
C ARG A 543 29.87 11.00 -26.94
N TYR A 544 29.02 11.62 -26.12
CA TYR A 544 28.90 11.34 -24.69
C TYR A 544 28.08 10.08 -24.42
N PHE A 545 27.11 9.76 -25.28
CA PHE A 545 26.39 8.49 -25.20
C PHE A 545 27.31 7.29 -25.36
N GLY A 546 28.34 7.39 -26.21
CA GLY A 546 29.39 6.38 -26.34
C GLY A 546 30.05 5.98 -25.01
N ILE A 547 30.06 6.87 -24.02
CA ILE A 547 30.64 6.61 -22.69
C ILE A 547 29.59 6.64 -21.56
N GLY A 548 28.30 6.63 -21.91
CA GLY A 548 27.21 6.59 -20.94
C GLY A 548 26.96 7.90 -20.21
N GLN A 549 27.29 9.03 -20.82
CA GLN A 549 27.10 10.39 -20.28
C GLN A 549 26.17 11.23 -21.19
N GLY A 550 26.12 12.55 -20.99
CA GLY A 550 25.14 13.43 -21.65
C GLY A 550 23.78 13.32 -20.96
N ASN A 551 22.68 13.27 -21.73
CA ASN A 551 21.32 13.02 -21.20
C ASN A 551 20.93 11.54 -21.17
N LEU A 552 21.84 10.60 -21.51
CA LEU A 552 21.57 9.18 -21.36
C LEU A 552 21.33 8.85 -19.88
N ARG A 553 20.14 8.35 -19.55
CA ARG A 553 19.71 8.03 -18.19
C ARG A 553 19.00 6.69 -18.17
N VAL A 554 19.39 5.82 -17.25
CA VAL A 554 18.81 4.48 -17.09
C VAL A 554 18.68 4.11 -15.62
N THR A 555 17.93 3.06 -15.34
CA THR A 555 17.85 2.47 -14.00
C THR A 555 18.88 1.34 -13.84
N PRO A 556 19.31 1.02 -12.60
CA PRO A 556 20.15 -0.16 -12.35
C PRO A 556 19.54 -1.47 -12.87
N LEU A 557 18.22 -1.63 -12.81
CA LEU A 557 17.54 -2.80 -13.36
C LEU A 557 17.70 -2.92 -14.89
N GLN A 558 17.61 -1.80 -15.62
CA GLN A 558 17.85 -1.80 -17.08
C GLN A 558 19.27 -2.21 -17.41
N VAL A 559 20.26 -1.69 -16.67
CA VAL A 559 21.68 -2.06 -16.84
C VAL A 559 21.86 -3.55 -16.60
N ALA A 560 21.36 -4.08 -15.49
CA ALA A 560 21.49 -5.49 -15.15
C ALA A 560 20.85 -6.41 -16.20
N ASN A 561 19.66 -6.06 -16.71
CA ASN A 561 18.99 -6.87 -17.73
C ASN A 561 19.69 -6.83 -19.09
N ALA A 562 20.25 -5.68 -19.48
CA ALA A 562 21.05 -5.57 -20.69
C ALA A 562 22.31 -6.45 -20.61
N MET A 563 23.00 -6.47 -19.48
CA MET A 563 24.14 -7.37 -19.25
C MET A 563 23.73 -8.85 -19.27
N ALA A 564 22.57 -9.18 -18.66
CA ALA A 564 22.02 -10.53 -18.71
C ALA A 564 21.67 -10.96 -20.15
N ALA A 565 21.31 -10.04 -21.04
CA ALA A 565 21.06 -10.35 -22.46
C ALA A 565 22.37 -10.71 -23.20
N ILE A 566 23.47 -10.01 -22.92
CA ILE A 566 24.80 -10.36 -23.45
C ILE A 566 25.23 -11.74 -22.92
N ALA A 567 25.05 -11.99 -21.62
CA ALA A 567 25.35 -13.29 -21.01
C ALA A 567 24.52 -14.43 -21.63
N ARG A 568 23.26 -14.18 -21.99
CA ARG A 568 22.39 -15.15 -22.69
C ARG A 568 22.64 -15.33 -24.18
N GLY A 569 23.56 -14.58 -24.76
CA GLY A 569 23.87 -14.70 -26.19
C GLY A 569 22.95 -13.89 -27.07
N GLY A 570 22.60 -12.68 -26.64
CA GLY A 570 21.79 -11.75 -27.43
C GLY A 570 20.30 -12.01 -27.34
N PHE A 571 19.82 -12.66 -26.28
CA PHE A 571 18.40 -12.80 -25.99
C PHE A 571 18.04 -11.91 -24.82
N LEU A 572 17.13 -10.94 -25.03
CA LEU A 572 16.55 -10.15 -23.96
C LEU A 572 15.33 -10.89 -23.39
N LYS A 573 15.22 -10.95 -22.06
CA LYS A 573 14.06 -11.49 -21.32
C LYS A 573 13.49 -10.35 -20.53
N GLN A 574 12.20 -10.41 -20.32
CA GLN A 574 11.59 -9.67 -19.25
C GLN A 574 12.06 -10.20 -17.88
N THR A 575 12.37 -9.26 -16.98
CA THR A 575 12.71 -9.60 -15.59
C THR A 575 11.45 -9.96 -14.82
N ARG A 576 11.60 -10.87 -13.85
CA ARG A 576 10.49 -11.38 -13.04
C ARG A 576 10.71 -11.05 -11.57
N LEU A 577 9.76 -10.35 -10.98
CA LEU A 577 9.67 -10.14 -9.53
C LEU A 577 8.71 -11.14 -8.86
N PHE A 578 7.66 -11.57 -9.57
CA PHE A 578 6.68 -12.55 -9.07
C PHE A 578 6.90 -13.92 -9.70
N LYS A 579 6.78 -14.97 -8.90
CA LYS A 579 6.97 -16.36 -9.34
C LYS A 579 5.87 -16.82 -10.28
N GLU A 580 4.65 -16.31 -10.12
CA GLU A 580 3.49 -16.64 -10.94
C GLU A 580 3.53 -15.99 -12.34
N MET A 581 4.44 -15.03 -12.57
CA MET A 581 4.67 -14.50 -13.91
C MET A 581 5.25 -15.58 -14.80
N HIS A 582 4.57 -15.95 -15.88
CA HIS A 582 5.18 -16.75 -16.94
C HIS A 582 6.03 -15.84 -17.83
N ASN A 583 7.32 -16.16 -17.97
CA ASN A 583 8.23 -15.42 -18.85
C ASN A 583 7.94 -15.78 -20.31
N SER A 584 6.87 -15.25 -20.88
CA SER A 584 6.41 -15.65 -22.21
C SER A 584 7.13 -14.94 -23.36
N GLU A 585 7.86 -13.84 -23.10
CA GLU A 585 8.47 -13.03 -24.16
C GLU A 585 10.00 -13.01 -24.02
N VAL A 586 10.64 -13.72 -24.96
CA VAL A 586 12.09 -13.68 -25.17
C VAL A 586 12.31 -13.02 -26.52
N ILE A 587 13.03 -11.90 -26.52
CA ILE A 587 13.30 -11.11 -27.72
C ILE A 587 14.72 -11.45 -28.18
N ALA A 588 14.85 -12.04 -29.36
CA ALA A 588 16.15 -12.18 -30.03
C ALA A 588 16.62 -10.79 -30.49
N LEU A 589 17.85 -10.43 -30.17
CA LEU A 589 18.46 -9.16 -30.59
C LEU A 589 19.20 -9.28 -31.92
N ASP A 590 19.26 -10.48 -32.49
CA ASP A 590 19.90 -10.83 -33.76
C ASP A 590 21.39 -10.41 -33.84
N ILE A 591 22.12 -10.59 -32.73
CA ILE A 591 23.55 -10.27 -32.65
C ILE A 591 24.35 -11.47 -33.17
N SER A 592 25.33 -11.22 -34.04
CA SER A 592 26.20 -12.29 -34.54
C SER A 592 27.01 -12.96 -33.41
N PRO A 593 27.27 -14.27 -33.47
CA PRO A 593 28.13 -14.96 -32.52
C PRO A 593 29.52 -14.32 -32.40
N GLN A 594 30.09 -13.88 -33.53
CA GLN A 594 31.42 -13.24 -33.58
C GLN A 594 31.46 -11.93 -32.79
N THR A 595 30.42 -11.08 -32.92
CA THR A 595 30.30 -9.87 -32.11
C THR A 595 30.18 -10.18 -30.63
N LEU A 596 29.37 -11.18 -30.26
CA LEU A 596 29.21 -11.59 -28.86
C LEU A 596 30.51 -12.10 -28.27
N ASP A 597 31.29 -12.88 -29.02
CA ASP A 597 32.57 -13.42 -28.58
C ASP A 597 33.57 -12.29 -28.28
N VAL A 598 33.71 -11.31 -29.17
CA VAL A 598 34.59 -10.14 -28.97
C VAL A 598 34.17 -9.34 -27.74
N VAL A 599 32.87 -9.10 -27.57
CA VAL A 599 32.36 -8.32 -26.44
C VAL A 599 32.57 -9.06 -25.12
N ARG A 600 32.26 -10.36 -25.07
CA ARG A 600 32.41 -11.20 -23.88
C ARG A 600 33.86 -11.39 -23.49
N ASP A 601 34.76 -11.58 -24.45
CA ASP A 601 36.19 -11.66 -24.21
C ASP A 601 36.74 -10.34 -23.66
N GLY A 602 36.34 -9.20 -24.24
CA GLY A 602 36.64 -7.88 -23.69
C GLY A 602 36.14 -7.71 -22.25
N MET A 603 34.89 -8.10 -21.96
CA MET A 603 34.31 -8.03 -20.60
C MET A 603 35.01 -8.97 -19.62
N SER A 604 35.36 -10.19 -20.04
CA SER A 604 36.14 -11.15 -19.24
C SER A 604 37.51 -10.55 -18.89
N SER A 605 38.16 -9.91 -19.86
CA SER A 605 39.48 -9.30 -19.69
C SER A 605 39.52 -8.14 -18.70
N VAL A 606 38.39 -7.45 -18.49
CA VAL A 606 38.26 -6.40 -17.47
C VAL A 606 38.57 -6.94 -16.07
N VAL A 607 38.21 -8.20 -15.82
CA VAL A 607 38.22 -8.85 -14.52
C VAL A 607 39.40 -9.83 -14.40
N ASN A 608 39.70 -10.57 -15.47
CA ASN A 608 40.60 -11.72 -15.43
C ASN A 608 42.02 -11.44 -15.93
N GLU A 609 42.28 -10.29 -16.55
CA GLU A 609 43.60 -9.99 -17.12
C GLU A 609 44.28 -8.77 -16.50
N PRO A 610 45.63 -8.80 -16.35
CA PRO A 610 46.41 -7.62 -16.01
C PRO A 610 46.09 -6.45 -16.92
N GLY A 611 45.97 -5.26 -16.32
CA GLY A 611 45.56 -4.05 -17.02
C GLY A 611 44.04 -3.88 -17.17
N GLY A 612 43.22 -4.90 -16.91
CA GLY A 612 41.78 -4.76 -16.78
C GLY A 612 41.38 -3.82 -15.64
N THR A 613 40.33 -3.03 -15.82
CA THR A 613 39.96 -1.99 -14.82
C THR A 613 39.46 -2.55 -13.49
N ALA A 614 38.96 -3.80 -13.46
CA ALA A 614 38.49 -4.46 -12.25
C ALA A 614 39.45 -5.57 -11.77
N TYR A 615 40.53 -5.86 -12.49
CA TYR A 615 41.42 -6.98 -12.22
C TYR A 615 41.87 -7.07 -10.75
N LYS A 616 42.27 -5.96 -10.15
CA LYS A 616 42.75 -5.95 -8.75
C LYS A 616 41.70 -6.31 -7.71
N GLU A 617 40.42 -6.11 -8.01
CA GLU A 617 39.31 -6.41 -7.08
C GLU A 617 38.88 -7.89 -7.15
N PHE A 618 39.22 -8.59 -8.24
CA PHE A 618 38.81 -9.98 -8.48
C PHE A 618 39.97 -10.96 -8.64
N ALA A 619 41.21 -10.46 -8.74
CA ALA A 619 42.38 -11.32 -8.75
C ALA A 619 42.43 -12.12 -7.44
N PRO A 620 42.70 -13.43 -7.48
CA PRO A 620 42.84 -14.23 -6.27
C PRO A 620 43.90 -13.57 -5.38
N GLU A 621 43.57 -13.32 -4.11
CA GLU A 621 44.50 -12.75 -3.14
C GLU A 621 45.71 -13.69 -3.00
N ILE A 622 46.81 -13.40 -3.69
CA ILE A 622 48.10 -14.04 -3.42
C ILE A 622 48.68 -13.35 -2.19
N GLY A 623 48.35 -13.87 -1.01
CA GLY A 623 48.99 -13.55 0.26
C GLY A 623 48.32 -12.45 1.10
N ARG A 624 47.44 -12.86 2.01
CA ARG A 624 47.24 -12.24 3.33
C ARG A 624 47.26 -13.33 4.40
#